data_AF-A0A7J6Q0Y4-F1
#
_entry.id   AF-A0A7J6Q0Y4-F1
#
_cell.length_a   1.000
_cell.length_b   1.000
_cell.length_c   1.000
_cell.angle_alpha   90.00
_cell.angle_beta   90.00
_cell.angle_gamma   90.00
#
_symmetry.space_group_name_H-M   'P 1'
#
loop_
_entity.id
_entity.type
_entity.pdbx_description
1 polymer ?
#
loop_
_entity_poly.entity_id
_entity_poly.type
_entity_poly.pdbx_seq_one_letter_code
_entity_poly.pdbx_strand_id
1 'polypeptide(L)'
;MRRHTFALFLPRIAILSVVDFEASSAASTANTMIDWELIRYATNTDNKPTPGYAFNDLITNIRENPQGVPDVAAYLAECVAGDHAHVKLKALLCMKHLANRVPPFRIQLRSYAAVIEQATQFTGPPSPTYGDEPYRLVRDTATAVWDITFNQGDDIDNATQSLQKRIQGFGSAPTTGNANGPSVASTAIHGAADYVGDAIY
;
A
#
# COMPACT_ATOMS: atom_id res chain seq x y z
N MET A 1 -33.64 -45.75 -1.57
CA MET A 1 -32.28 -46.05 -1.10
C MET A 1 -31.28 -45.75 -2.21
N ARG A 2 -30.84 -44.50 -2.38
CA ARG A 2 -29.63 -44.14 -3.16
C ARG A 2 -29.03 -42.88 -2.53
N ARG A 3 -27.85 -43.06 -1.92
CA ARG A 3 -27.07 -42.02 -1.24
C ARG A 3 -26.39 -41.18 -2.32
N HIS A 4 -26.57 -39.86 -2.28
CA HIS A 4 -25.76 -38.93 -3.07
C HIS A 4 -24.49 -38.61 -2.27
N THR A 5 -23.37 -39.13 -2.78
CA THR A 5 -22.01 -38.88 -2.31
C THR A 5 -21.51 -37.55 -2.87
N PHE A 6 -21.12 -36.65 -1.98
CA PHE A 6 -20.28 -35.48 -2.22
C PHE A 6 -18.82 -35.92 -2.44
N ALA A 7 -18.12 -35.40 -3.46
CA ALA A 7 -16.66 -35.35 -3.48
C ALA A 7 -16.09 -34.39 -4.55
N LEU A 8 -15.43 -33.34 -4.07
CA LEU A 8 -14.14 -32.80 -4.52
C LEU A 8 -14.05 -32.21 -5.95
N PHE A 9 -14.15 -30.88 -6.00
CA PHE A 9 -13.63 -30.06 -7.08
C PHE A 9 -12.40 -29.30 -6.57
N LEU A 10 -11.21 -29.88 -6.74
CA LEU A 10 -9.93 -29.18 -6.61
C LEU A 10 -9.43 -28.83 -8.02
N PRO A 11 -9.07 -27.56 -8.31
CA PRO A 11 -8.40 -27.21 -9.54
C PRO A 11 -6.91 -27.61 -9.47
N ARG A 12 -6.46 -28.25 -10.54
CA ARG A 12 -5.10 -28.78 -10.72
C ARG A 12 -4.53 -28.19 -12.01
N ILE A 13 -3.92 -27.00 -11.96
CA ILE A 13 -3.24 -26.30 -13.08
C ILE A 13 -2.27 -25.29 -12.42
N ALA A 14 -0.98 -25.12 -12.72
CA ALA A 14 -0.02 -25.74 -13.64
C ALA A 14 1.40 -25.56 -13.07
N ILE A 15 2.28 -26.49 -13.39
CA ILE A 15 3.74 -26.40 -13.25
C ILE A 15 4.29 -25.95 -14.60
N LEU A 16 5.05 -24.86 -14.65
CA LEU A 16 6.03 -24.43 -15.68
C LEU A 16 6.55 -23.07 -15.17
N SER A 17 7.82 -22.68 -15.10
CA SER A 17 9.10 -23.15 -15.61
C SER A 17 10.20 -22.41 -14.81
N VAL A 18 11.23 -23.12 -14.36
CA VAL A 18 12.42 -22.54 -13.72
C VAL A 18 13.55 -22.44 -14.77
N VAL A 19 14.41 -21.43 -14.61
CA VAL A 19 15.65 -21.07 -15.31
C VAL A 19 15.58 -19.98 -16.38
N ASP A 20 15.88 -18.74 -15.99
CA ASP A 20 17.16 -18.15 -16.42
C ASP A 20 17.73 -17.27 -15.28
N PHE A 21 18.97 -17.59 -14.94
CA PHE A 21 19.76 -17.09 -13.82
C PHE A 21 20.88 -16.27 -14.45
N GLU A 22 20.66 -14.98 -14.64
CA GLU A 22 21.76 -14.06 -14.92
C GLU A 22 22.31 -13.54 -13.59
N ALA A 23 23.36 -14.22 -13.15
CA ALA A 23 24.26 -13.74 -12.13
C ALA A 23 24.93 -12.44 -12.58
N SER A 24 24.50 -11.31 -12.02
CA SER A 24 25.30 -10.09 -12.02
C SER A 24 24.98 -9.24 -10.78
N SER A 25 25.78 -9.44 -9.73
CA SER A 25 26.42 -8.38 -8.94
C SER A 25 26.79 -8.90 -7.55
N ALA A 26 28.07 -9.26 -7.42
CA ALA A 26 28.72 -9.57 -6.15
C ALA A 26 28.90 -8.31 -5.29
N ALA A 27 27.82 -7.85 -4.65
CA ALA A 27 27.89 -6.80 -3.64
C ALA A 27 26.96 -7.11 -2.45
N SER A 28 27.58 -7.41 -1.30
CA SER A 28 26.98 -7.52 0.03
C SER A 28 26.19 -8.80 0.35
N THR A 29 26.91 -9.90 0.61
CA THR A 29 26.41 -11.07 1.37
C THR A 29 26.23 -10.70 2.85
N ALA A 30 25.32 -9.77 3.14
CA ALA A 30 24.91 -9.43 4.49
C ALA A 30 23.39 -9.70 4.59
N ASN A 31 23.07 -10.93 5.01
CA ASN A 31 21.78 -11.34 5.58
C ASN A 31 20.52 -11.13 4.70
N THR A 32 20.38 -11.91 3.62
CA THR A 32 19.20 -11.99 2.75
C THR A 32 18.06 -12.83 3.34
N MET A 33 17.90 -12.86 4.67
CA MET A 33 16.85 -13.65 5.31
C MET A 33 15.81 -12.72 5.91
N ILE A 34 14.60 -12.78 5.35
CA ILE A 34 13.41 -12.23 6.01
C ILE A 34 13.32 -12.84 7.42
N ASP A 35 13.12 -12.00 8.43
CA ASP A 35 12.93 -12.46 9.80
C ASP A 35 11.51 -13.02 9.98
N TRP A 36 11.33 -14.27 9.58
CA TRP A 36 10.06 -14.99 9.66
C TRP A 36 9.58 -15.18 11.10
N GLU A 37 10.50 -15.27 12.07
CA GLU A 37 10.14 -15.44 13.48
C GLU A 37 9.51 -14.15 14.02
N LEU A 38 10.02 -12.99 13.60
CA LEU A 38 9.40 -11.70 13.93
C LEU A 38 8.00 -11.56 13.31
N ILE A 39 7.80 -11.99 12.05
CA ILE A 39 6.47 -11.97 11.39
C ILE A 39 5.50 -12.87 12.14
N ARG A 40 5.92 -14.10 12.50
CA ARG A 40 5.10 -15.06 13.27
C ARG A 40 4.77 -14.54 14.66
N TYR A 41 5.72 -13.92 15.33
CA TYR A 41 5.50 -13.25 16.61
C TYR A 41 4.47 -12.12 16.48
N ALA A 42 4.59 -11.29 15.45
CA ALA A 42 3.67 -10.18 15.18
C ALA A 42 2.25 -10.64 14.81
N THR A 43 2.10 -11.85 14.27
CA THR A 43 0.82 -12.45 13.81
C THR A 43 0.30 -13.57 14.72
N ASN A 44 0.85 -13.73 15.92
CA ASN A 44 0.46 -14.78 16.86
C ASN A 44 -1.03 -14.67 17.30
N THR A 45 -1.63 -15.80 17.66
CA THR A 45 -3.02 -15.95 18.13
C THR A 45 -3.30 -15.35 19.50
N ASP A 46 -2.25 -14.94 20.24
CA ASP A 46 -2.39 -14.34 21.57
C ASP A 46 -3.22 -13.03 21.52
N ASN A 47 -4.01 -12.77 22.56
CA ASN A 47 -4.89 -11.59 22.61
C ASN A 47 -4.15 -10.28 22.98
N LYS A 48 -2.84 -10.32 23.22
CA LYS A 48 -2.05 -9.11 23.45
C LYS A 48 -1.82 -8.38 22.12
N PRO A 49 -1.91 -7.04 22.14
CA PRO A 49 -1.58 -6.24 20.96
C PRO A 49 -0.11 -6.43 20.58
N THR A 50 0.17 -6.46 19.28
CA THR A 50 1.53 -6.52 18.76
C THR A 50 2.28 -5.24 19.18
N PRO A 51 3.45 -5.36 19.82
CA PRO A 51 4.15 -4.18 20.29
C PRO A 51 4.67 -3.35 19.10
N GLY A 52 4.65 -2.03 19.25
CA GLY A 52 4.97 -1.10 18.15
C GLY A 52 6.35 -1.29 17.52
N TYR A 53 7.34 -1.75 18.30
CA TYR A 53 8.68 -2.00 17.79
C TYR A 53 8.69 -3.12 16.74
N ALA A 54 7.85 -4.15 16.89
CA ALA A 54 7.82 -5.27 15.97
C ALA A 54 7.45 -4.84 14.55
N PHE A 55 6.54 -3.85 14.40
CA PHE A 55 6.23 -3.29 13.08
C PHE A 55 7.43 -2.54 12.48
N ASN A 56 8.17 -1.78 13.28
CA ASN A 56 9.32 -1.02 12.79
C ASN A 56 10.47 -1.94 12.36
N ASP A 57 10.71 -3.01 13.11
CA ASP A 57 11.72 -4.01 12.80
C ASP A 57 11.34 -4.77 11.51
N LEU A 58 10.06 -5.13 11.35
CA LEU A 58 9.55 -5.74 10.11
C LEU A 58 9.72 -4.83 8.89
N ILE A 59 9.39 -3.55 9.04
CA ILE A 59 9.55 -2.56 7.96
C ILE A 59 11.02 -2.44 7.57
N THR A 60 11.93 -2.40 8.54
CA THR A 60 13.37 -2.31 8.29
C THR A 60 13.86 -3.56 7.57
N ASN A 61 13.52 -4.74 8.08
CA ASN A 61 13.90 -6.03 7.51
C ASN A 61 13.40 -6.19 6.06
N ILE A 62 12.15 -5.83 5.75
CA ILE A 62 11.58 -5.97 4.40
C ILE A 62 12.15 -4.92 3.44
N ARG A 63 12.48 -3.71 3.92
CA ARG A 63 13.14 -2.68 3.09
C ARG A 63 14.55 -3.07 2.68
N GLU A 64 15.28 -3.73 3.57
CA GLU A 64 16.61 -4.27 3.30
C GLU A 64 16.55 -5.50 2.38
N ASN A 65 15.41 -6.20 2.37
CA ASN A 65 15.21 -7.46 1.65
C ASN A 65 14.03 -7.39 0.66
N PRO A 66 14.12 -6.58 -0.42
CA PRO A 66 13.02 -6.40 -1.37
C PRO A 66 12.62 -7.70 -2.10
N GLN A 67 13.53 -8.68 -2.20
CA GLN A 67 13.26 -9.97 -2.85
C GLN A 67 12.25 -10.83 -2.05
N GLY A 68 12.12 -10.63 -0.74
CA GLY A 68 11.20 -11.38 0.12
C GLY A 68 9.79 -10.77 0.22
N VAL A 69 9.56 -9.59 -0.36
CA VAL A 69 8.25 -8.91 -0.43
C VAL A 69 7.11 -9.84 -0.92
N PRO A 70 7.25 -10.60 -2.03
CA PRO A 70 6.16 -11.47 -2.49
C PRO A 70 5.78 -12.55 -1.47
N ASP A 71 6.76 -13.17 -0.82
CA ASP A 71 6.54 -14.23 0.15
C ASP A 71 5.87 -13.69 1.42
N VAL A 72 6.31 -12.53 1.90
CA VAL A 72 5.71 -11.87 3.07
C VAL A 72 4.26 -11.47 2.76
N ALA A 73 3.99 -10.92 1.58
CA ALA A 73 2.64 -10.55 1.17
C ALA A 73 1.72 -11.78 1.09
N ALA A 74 2.22 -12.89 0.54
CA ALA A 74 1.48 -14.16 0.48
C ALA A 74 1.12 -14.68 1.89
N TYR A 75 2.11 -14.76 2.78
CA TYR A 75 1.90 -15.23 4.17
C TYR A 75 0.88 -14.35 4.92
N LEU A 76 1.00 -13.03 4.82
CA LEU A 76 0.05 -12.13 5.47
C LEU A 76 -1.35 -12.29 4.86
N ALA A 77 -1.47 -12.50 3.55
CA ALA A 77 -2.76 -12.73 2.90
C ALA A 77 -3.41 -14.05 3.38
N GLU A 78 -2.64 -15.12 3.56
CA GLU A 78 -3.13 -16.37 4.15
C GLU A 78 -3.63 -16.16 5.59
N CYS A 79 -2.89 -15.39 6.39
CA CYS A 79 -3.29 -15.02 7.74
C CYS A 79 -4.60 -14.22 7.76
N VAL A 80 -4.80 -13.33 6.77
CA VAL A 80 -6.05 -12.56 6.61
C VAL A 80 -7.20 -13.44 6.11
N ALA A 81 -6.94 -14.44 5.28
CA ALA A 81 -7.96 -15.36 4.78
C ALA A 81 -8.50 -16.32 5.85
N GLY A 82 -7.74 -16.59 6.92
CA GLY A 82 -8.16 -17.46 8.01
C GLY A 82 -9.35 -16.94 8.84
N ASP A 83 -9.89 -17.81 9.71
CA ASP A 83 -11.09 -17.51 10.52
C ASP A 83 -10.81 -16.78 11.85
N HIS A 84 -9.56 -16.69 12.26
CA HIS A 84 -9.20 -16.13 13.58
C HIS A 84 -9.15 -14.59 13.54
N ALA A 85 -10.14 -13.95 14.16
CA ALA A 85 -10.27 -12.48 14.16
C ALA A 85 -9.01 -11.74 14.65
N HIS A 86 -8.35 -12.22 15.71
CA HIS A 86 -7.14 -11.60 16.25
C HIS A 86 -5.94 -11.71 15.29
N VAL A 87 -5.72 -12.88 14.69
CA VAL A 87 -4.65 -13.09 13.70
C VAL A 87 -4.91 -12.22 12.48
N LYS A 88 -6.16 -12.20 12.00
CA LYS A 88 -6.61 -11.37 10.87
C LYS A 88 -6.35 -9.88 11.13
N LEU A 89 -6.72 -9.37 12.32
CA LEU A 89 -6.46 -7.99 12.71
C LEU A 89 -4.97 -7.67 12.73
N LYS A 90 -4.15 -8.53 13.35
CA LYS A 90 -2.70 -8.35 13.43
C LYS A 90 -2.02 -8.38 12.07
N ALA A 91 -2.44 -9.29 11.19
CA ALA A 91 -1.94 -9.37 9.81
C ALA A 91 -2.31 -8.11 9.02
N LEU A 92 -3.54 -7.60 9.15
CA LEU A 92 -3.95 -6.34 8.54
C LEU A 92 -3.16 -5.13 9.07
N LEU A 93 -2.84 -5.09 10.36
CA LEU A 93 -1.97 -4.06 10.93
C LEU A 93 -0.55 -4.13 10.35
N CYS A 94 0.01 -5.33 10.19
CA CYS A 94 1.29 -5.51 9.50
C CYS A 94 1.22 -4.98 8.06
N MET A 95 0.21 -5.39 7.29
CA MET A 95 -0.02 -4.91 5.93
C MET A 95 -0.13 -3.38 5.87
N LYS A 96 -0.88 -2.77 6.79
CA LYS A 96 -1.05 -1.31 6.89
C LYS A 96 0.29 -0.60 7.09
N HIS A 97 1.10 -1.05 8.04
CA HIS A 97 2.38 -0.42 8.33
C HIS A 97 3.38 -0.59 7.17
N LEU A 98 3.38 -1.76 6.53
CA LEU A 98 4.24 -2.03 5.39
C LEU A 98 3.82 -1.24 4.15
N ALA A 99 2.53 -1.21 3.80
CA ALA A 99 2.05 -0.50 2.61
C ALA A 99 2.30 1.03 2.68
N ASN A 100 2.31 1.61 3.89
CA ASN A 100 2.63 3.03 4.09
C ASN A 100 4.11 3.35 3.84
N ARG A 101 5.03 2.46 4.20
CA ARG A 101 6.47 2.76 4.29
C ARG A 101 7.33 1.99 3.29
N VAL A 102 6.77 0.96 2.67
CA VAL A 102 7.44 0.05 1.74
C VAL A 102 6.65 0.02 0.42
N PRO A 103 7.00 0.91 -0.53
CA PRO A 103 6.31 0.99 -1.82
C PRO A 103 6.24 -0.33 -2.62
N PRO A 104 7.31 -1.15 -2.72
CA PRO A 104 7.21 -2.41 -3.44
C PRO A 104 6.22 -3.38 -2.78
N PHE A 105 6.08 -3.33 -1.46
CA PHE A 105 5.07 -4.11 -0.74
C PHE A 105 3.65 -3.64 -1.08
N ARG A 106 3.41 -2.31 -1.11
CA ARG A 106 2.11 -1.76 -1.52
C ARG A 106 1.70 -2.19 -2.93
N ILE A 107 2.64 -2.18 -3.88
CA ILE A 107 2.38 -2.63 -5.25
C ILE A 107 2.00 -4.12 -5.26
N GLN A 108 2.77 -4.95 -4.54
CA GLN A 108 2.49 -6.38 -4.44
C GLN A 108 1.13 -6.67 -3.79
N LEU A 109 0.73 -5.83 -2.84
CA LEU A 109 -0.53 -5.97 -2.11
C LEU A 109 -1.77 -5.81 -3.02
N ARG A 110 -1.65 -5.11 -4.16
CA ARG A 110 -2.72 -4.99 -5.16
C ARG A 110 -3.12 -6.36 -5.74
N SER A 111 -2.21 -7.33 -5.82
CA SER A 111 -2.48 -8.70 -6.26
C SER A 111 -3.40 -9.47 -5.31
N TYR A 112 -3.52 -9.02 -4.06
CA TYR A 112 -4.35 -9.62 -3.01
C TYR A 112 -5.61 -8.80 -2.72
N ALA A 113 -6.07 -7.96 -3.67
CA ALA A 113 -7.24 -7.10 -3.52
C ALA A 113 -8.47 -7.84 -2.98
N ALA A 114 -8.80 -9.00 -3.56
CA ALA A 114 -9.97 -9.79 -3.17
C ALA A 114 -9.93 -10.21 -1.68
N VAL A 115 -8.75 -10.54 -1.16
CA VAL A 115 -8.57 -10.93 0.25
C VAL A 115 -8.80 -9.74 1.18
N ILE A 116 -8.30 -8.56 0.80
CA ILE A 116 -8.49 -7.33 1.58
C ILE A 116 -9.96 -6.91 1.54
N GLU A 117 -10.60 -6.96 0.38
CA GLU A 117 -12.02 -6.64 0.21
C GLU A 117 -12.90 -7.55 1.08
N GLN A 118 -12.66 -8.86 1.06
CA GLN A 118 -13.38 -9.80 1.93
C GLN A 118 -13.19 -9.47 3.42
N ALA A 119 -12.00 -9.01 3.82
CA ALA A 119 -11.75 -8.61 5.20
C ALA A 119 -12.55 -7.35 5.61
N THR A 120 -12.90 -6.46 4.68
CA THR A 120 -13.78 -5.29 4.97
C THR A 120 -15.23 -5.70 5.31
N GLN A 121 -15.64 -6.89 4.90
CA GLN A 121 -16.97 -7.46 5.14
C GLN A 121 -16.94 -8.52 6.24
N PHE A 122 -15.82 -8.65 6.97
CA PHE A 122 -15.66 -9.67 8.01
C PHE A 122 -16.67 -9.46 9.15
N THR A 123 -17.46 -10.50 9.42
CA THR A 123 -18.48 -10.51 10.46
C THR A 123 -18.58 -11.91 11.07
N GLY A 124 -19.06 -12.00 12.30
CA GLY A 124 -19.26 -13.26 12.99
C GLY A 124 -20.18 -13.10 14.19
N PRO A 125 -20.55 -14.22 14.85
CA PRO A 125 -21.33 -14.17 16.08
C PRO A 125 -20.60 -13.31 17.13
N PRO A 126 -21.33 -12.42 17.85
CA PRO A 126 -20.72 -11.57 18.85
C PRO A 126 -20.05 -12.43 19.93
N SER A 127 -18.79 -12.13 20.22
CA SER A 127 -18.04 -12.90 21.21
C SER A 127 -18.59 -12.63 22.62
N PRO A 128 -18.59 -13.62 23.54
CA PRO A 128 -19.10 -13.44 24.91
C PRO A 128 -18.32 -12.40 25.73
N THR A 129 -17.06 -12.14 25.37
CA THR A 129 -16.13 -11.32 26.14
C THR A 129 -15.91 -9.93 25.54
N TYR A 130 -15.85 -9.83 24.20
CA TYR A 130 -15.50 -8.60 23.48
C TYR A 130 -16.62 -8.10 22.55
N GLY A 131 -17.77 -8.80 22.51
CA GLY A 131 -18.87 -8.47 21.62
C GLY A 131 -18.44 -8.46 20.15
N ASP A 132 -18.78 -7.38 19.44
CA ASP A 132 -18.46 -7.13 18.03
C ASP A 132 -17.13 -6.37 17.82
N GLU A 133 -16.45 -5.96 18.90
CA GLU A 133 -15.21 -5.17 18.83
C GLU A 133 -14.15 -5.76 17.88
N PRO A 134 -13.73 -7.05 17.99
CA PRO A 134 -12.67 -7.59 17.14
C PRO A 134 -13.07 -7.61 15.66
N TYR A 135 -14.34 -7.88 15.35
CA TYR A 135 -14.84 -7.86 13.97
C TYR A 135 -14.90 -6.44 13.42
N ARG A 136 -15.31 -5.45 14.23
CA ARG A 136 -15.27 -4.03 13.85
C ARG A 136 -13.84 -3.57 13.58
N LEU A 137 -12.88 -3.88 14.45
CA LEU A 137 -11.49 -3.51 14.26
C LEU A 137 -10.88 -4.10 12.99
N VAL A 138 -11.23 -5.34 12.65
CA VAL A 138 -10.82 -5.95 11.37
C VAL A 138 -11.35 -5.15 10.19
N ARG A 139 -12.64 -4.82 10.18
CA ARG A 139 -13.28 -4.06 9.08
C ARG A 139 -12.67 -2.66 8.93
N ASP A 140 -12.51 -1.95 10.04
CA ASP A 140 -11.92 -0.61 10.07
C ASP A 140 -10.47 -0.64 9.56
N THR A 141 -9.68 -1.64 9.99
CA THR A 141 -8.28 -1.78 9.56
C THR A 141 -8.17 -2.23 8.10
N ALA A 142 -9.02 -3.15 7.64
CA ALA A 142 -9.06 -3.58 6.24
C ALA A 142 -9.41 -2.41 5.31
N THR A 143 -10.37 -1.58 5.71
CA THR A 143 -10.74 -0.36 4.96
C THR A 143 -9.56 0.60 4.86
N ALA A 144 -8.81 0.78 5.95
CA ALA A 144 -7.60 1.61 5.92
C ALA A 144 -6.52 1.03 4.99
N VAL A 145 -6.30 -0.29 5.00
CA VAL A 145 -5.35 -0.96 4.10
C VAL A 145 -5.79 -0.79 2.64
N TRP A 146 -7.08 -0.93 2.36
CA TRP A 146 -7.64 -0.70 1.03
C TRP A 146 -7.36 0.72 0.54
N ASP A 147 -7.67 1.72 1.37
CA ASP A 147 -7.44 3.12 1.05
C ASP A 147 -5.96 3.42 0.73
N ILE A 148 -5.05 2.94 1.57
CA ILE A 148 -3.59 3.08 1.36
C ILE A 148 -3.14 2.41 0.05
N THR A 149 -3.77 1.29 -0.34
CA THR A 149 -3.32 0.47 -1.47
C THR A 149 -3.85 1.00 -2.82
N PHE A 150 -5.08 1.51 -2.82
CA PHE A 150 -5.82 1.85 -4.05
C PHE A 150 -6.16 3.33 -4.20
N ASN A 151 -6.39 4.06 -3.10
CA ASN A 151 -6.82 5.46 -3.14
C ASN A 151 -5.69 6.44 -2.86
N GLN A 152 -4.71 6.03 -2.07
CA GLN A 152 -3.51 6.82 -1.86
C GLN A 152 -2.69 6.80 -3.15
N GLY A 153 -2.63 7.96 -3.82
CA GLY A 153 -1.85 8.14 -5.04
C GLY A 153 -0.39 7.73 -4.82
N ASP A 154 0.30 7.34 -5.88
CA ASP A 154 1.73 7.01 -5.84
C ASP A 154 2.56 8.30 -5.62
N ASP A 155 2.43 8.90 -4.44
CA ASP A 155 3.00 10.20 -4.06
C ASP A 155 4.54 10.22 -4.10
N ILE A 156 5.18 9.04 -4.13
CA ILE A 156 6.64 8.88 -4.11
C ILE A 156 7.24 9.14 -5.50
N ASP A 157 6.57 8.73 -6.56
CA ASP A 157 7.01 9.03 -7.93
C ASP A 157 6.80 10.52 -8.25
N ASN A 158 5.74 11.11 -7.70
CA ASN A 158 5.44 12.54 -7.88
C ASN A 158 6.40 13.45 -7.10
N ALA A 159 6.81 13.08 -5.88
CA ALA A 159 7.83 13.81 -5.14
C ALA A 159 9.20 13.82 -5.86
N THR A 160 9.59 12.69 -6.45
CA THR A 160 10.86 12.58 -7.19
C THR A 160 10.81 13.32 -8.53
N GLN A 161 9.69 13.23 -9.26
CA GLN A 161 9.48 14.00 -10.51
C GLN A 161 9.32 15.51 -10.28
N SER A 162 8.68 15.93 -9.18
CA SER A 162 8.56 17.36 -8.85
C SER A 162 9.89 17.97 -8.42
N LEU A 163 10.78 17.21 -7.77
CA LEU A 163 12.17 17.62 -7.51
C LEU A 163 12.98 17.71 -8.81
N GLN A 164 12.84 16.74 -9.72
CA GLN A 164 13.51 16.76 -11.05
C GLN A 164 13.03 17.93 -11.92
N LYS A 165 11.73 18.25 -11.92
CA LYS A 165 11.16 19.41 -12.64
C LYS A 165 11.62 20.76 -12.10
N ARG A 166 11.98 20.84 -10.81
CA ARG A 166 12.43 22.10 -10.17
C ARG A 166 13.92 22.39 -10.34
N ILE A 167 14.71 21.42 -10.82
CA ILE A 167 16.18 21.57 -11.04
C ILE A 167 16.51 21.94 -12.51
N GLN A 168 15.50 22.14 -13.35
CA GLN A 168 15.69 22.56 -14.74
C GLN A 168 15.53 24.08 -14.89
N GLY A 169 16.56 24.87 -14.54
CA GLY A 169 16.53 26.30 -14.89
C GLY A 169 17.38 27.26 -14.05
N PHE A 170 18.68 27.01 -13.90
CA PHE A 170 19.63 28.08 -13.59
C PHE A 170 20.93 27.83 -14.36
N GLY A 171 21.13 28.58 -15.44
CA GLY A 171 22.45 28.71 -16.08
C GLY A 171 22.45 28.76 -17.62
N SER A 172 22.79 29.95 -18.13
CA SER A 172 23.44 30.21 -19.43
C SER A 172 22.57 30.33 -20.68
N ALA A 173 22.43 31.58 -21.14
CA ALA A 173 21.92 31.95 -22.46
C ALA A 173 22.76 31.35 -23.60
N PRO A 174 22.15 31.15 -24.78
CA PRO A 174 22.67 31.83 -25.95
C PRO A 174 21.60 32.67 -26.64
N THR A 175 22.00 33.90 -26.96
CA THR A 175 21.38 34.76 -27.97
C THR A 175 21.11 33.95 -29.24
N THR A 176 19.85 33.87 -29.67
CA THR A 176 19.50 33.62 -31.08
C THR A 176 18.21 34.38 -31.34
N GLY A 177 18.33 35.41 -32.17
CA GLY A 177 17.29 36.40 -32.40
C GLY A 177 16.05 35.81 -33.07
N ASN A 178 14.91 36.41 -32.76
CA ASN A 178 13.86 36.55 -33.74
C ASN A 178 13.13 37.87 -33.49
N ALA A 179 13.23 38.77 -34.45
CA ALA A 179 12.49 40.01 -34.51
C ALA A 179 11.06 39.70 -34.94
N ASN A 180 10.06 40.11 -34.14
CA ASN A 180 8.77 40.61 -34.62
C ASN A 180 7.86 40.99 -33.43
N GLY A 181 7.46 42.26 -33.39
CA GLY A 181 6.37 42.72 -32.52
C GLY A 181 6.59 44.15 -32.00
N PRO A 182 5.79 45.14 -32.41
CA PRO A 182 5.88 46.49 -31.87
C PRO A 182 5.14 46.56 -30.52
N SER A 183 5.88 46.62 -29.42
CA SER A 183 5.32 46.92 -28.09
C SER A 183 5.24 48.43 -27.88
N VAL A 184 4.04 48.97 -28.09
CA VAL A 184 3.65 50.34 -27.70
C VAL A 184 3.77 50.53 -26.19
N ALA A 185 4.29 51.70 -25.80
CA ALA A 185 4.51 52.09 -24.43
C ALA A 185 3.20 52.42 -23.68
N SER A 186 3.21 52.03 -22.40
CA SER A 186 2.53 52.54 -21.20
C SER A 186 1.53 53.71 -21.35
N THR A 187 0.36 53.59 -20.69
CA THR A 187 -0.15 54.54 -19.66
C THR A 187 -1.55 54.12 -19.14
N ALA A 188 -1.59 53.67 -17.87
CA ALA A 188 -2.48 54.09 -16.77
C ALA A 188 -4.04 53.85 -16.79
N ILE A 189 -4.50 53.24 -15.68
CA ILE A 189 -5.64 53.65 -14.82
C ILE A 189 -7.07 53.20 -15.22
N HIS A 190 -7.60 52.18 -14.55
CA HIS A 190 -8.76 52.30 -13.63
C HIS A 190 -9.07 50.96 -12.94
N GLY A 191 -9.16 50.99 -11.61
CA GLY A 191 -9.72 49.92 -10.79
C GLY A 191 -11.12 50.27 -10.27
N ALA A 192 -11.88 49.21 -9.99
CA ALA A 192 -13.14 49.04 -9.22
C ALA A 192 -14.14 48.25 -10.09
N ALA A 193 -14.39 46.95 -9.84
CA ALA A 193 -15.21 46.37 -8.76
C ALA A 193 -16.66 46.92 -8.82
N ASP A 194 -17.75 46.17 -8.79
CA ASP A 194 -18.07 44.75 -8.66
C ASP A 194 -19.59 44.70 -8.94
N TYR A 195 -20.09 43.66 -9.61
CA TYR A 195 -21.53 43.47 -9.80
C TYR A 195 -22.06 42.52 -8.72
N VAL A 196 -22.90 43.01 -7.81
CA VAL A 196 -23.92 42.17 -7.17
C VAL A 196 -25.15 42.99 -6.82
N GLY A 197 -26.30 42.48 -7.24
CA GLY A 197 -27.61 43.10 -7.06
C GLY A 197 -28.36 42.66 -5.81
N ASP A 198 -29.35 43.50 -5.53
CA ASP A 198 -30.73 43.21 -5.13
C ASP A 198 -31.12 42.79 -3.70
N ALA A 199 -32.14 43.53 -3.24
CA ALA A 199 -33.18 43.27 -2.24
C ALA A 199 -32.80 43.03 -0.76
N ILE A 200 -33.10 44.01 0.11
CA ILE A 200 -33.94 43.86 1.32
C ILE A 200 -34.58 45.23 1.66
N TYR A 201 -35.92 45.28 1.60
CA TYR A 201 -36.92 46.32 1.96
C TYR A 201 -36.94 47.67 1.22
#